data_AF-A0A968JLZ4-F1
#
_entry.id   AF-A0A968JLZ4-F1
#
_cell.length_a   1.000
_cell.length_b   1.000
_cell.length_c   1.000
_cell.angle_alpha   90.00
_cell.angle_beta   90.00
_cell.angle_gamma   90.00
#
_symmetry.space_group_name_H-M   'P 1'
#
loop_
_entity.id
_entity.type
_entity.pdbx_description
1 polymer ?
#
loop_
_entity_poly.entity_id
_entity_poly.type
_entity_poly.pdbx_seq_one_letter_code
_entity_poly.pdbx_strand_id
1 'polypeptide(L)'
;MPTVVNNVETFCSVVKVVLKGGDWYKSLGTHESTGTKLLSISGDCKFPGVYEVEWGFSINDILDMVGASKADVQAVQVGGPSGAIIAPNEFNRILGFEDLATGGSLIIFNHHRDLLNDVVMNFTEFFIEESCGSCSTCRIVPLILKRNSKNIKCTWC
;
A
#
# COMPACT_ATOMS: atom_id res chain seq x y z
N MET A 1 -15.59 2.05 31.34
CA MET A 1 -15.96 3.09 30.36
C MET A 1 -15.66 2.56 28.97
N PRO A 2 -16.59 2.61 28.02
CA PRO A 2 -16.31 2.20 26.64
C PRO A 2 -15.39 3.22 25.95
N THR A 3 -14.41 2.74 25.18
CA THR A 3 -13.48 3.57 24.39
C THR A 3 -13.53 3.12 22.93
N VAL A 4 -13.59 4.08 22.01
CA VAL A 4 -13.56 3.84 20.56
C VAL A 4 -12.25 4.39 20.00
N VAL A 5 -11.58 3.61 19.14
CA VAL A 5 -10.33 3.99 18.47
C VAL A 5 -10.60 4.10 16.97
N ASN A 6 -10.29 5.24 16.36
CA ASN A 6 -10.40 5.46 14.92
C ASN A 6 -9.09 6.02 14.37
N ASN A 7 -8.85 5.80 13.08
CA ASN A 7 -7.75 6.45 12.35
C ASN A 7 -8.02 7.96 12.20
N VAL A 8 -6.96 8.76 12.09
CA VAL A 8 -7.04 10.21 11.88
C VAL A 8 -7.86 10.57 10.64
N GLU A 9 -7.62 9.89 9.52
CA GLU A 9 -8.34 10.11 8.26
C GLU A 9 -9.84 9.82 8.40
N THR A 10 -10.21 8.81 9.21
CA THR A 10 -11.61 8.53 9.51
C THR A 10 -12.29 9.74 10.16
N PHE A 11 -11.65 10.38 11.13
CA PHE A 11 -12.21 11.60 11.73
C PHE A 11 -12.29 12.77 10.74
N CYS A 12 -11.31 12.93 9.86
CA CYS A 12 -11.38 13.93 8.79
C CYS A 12 -12.56 13.67 7.83
N SER A 13 -12.82 12.42 7.49
CA SER A 13 -13.96 12.02 6.65
C SER A 13 -15.31 12.28 7.34
N VAL A 14 -15.40 12.07 8.66
CA VAL A 14 -16.62 12.43 9.43
C VAL A 14 -16.95 13.91 9.29
N VAL A 15 -15.96 14.81 9.32
CA VAL A 15 -16.19 16.25 9.10
C VAL A 15 -16.77 16.51 7.71
N LYS A 16 -16.25 15.86 6.66
CA LYS A 16 -16.78 15.98 5.29
C LYS A 16 -18.24 15.52 5.21
N VAL A 17 -18.57 14.39 5.85
CA VAL A 17 -19.94 13.85 5.91
C VAL A 17 -20.89 14.78 6.66
N VAL A 18 -20.47 15.34 7.80
CA VAL A 18 -21.30 16.28 8.59
C VAL A 18 -21.58 17.56 7.80
N LEU A 19 -20.59 18.08 7.06
CA LEU A 19 -20.73 19.33 6.33
C LEU A 19 -21.49 19.19 5.00
N LYS A 20 -21.36 18.05 4.31
CA LYS A 20 -21.88 17.86 2.93
C LYS A 20 -22.99 16.82 2.82
N GLY A 21 -23.25 16.07 3.89
CA GLY A 21 -24.23 14.99 3.93
C GLY A 21 -23.66 13.63 3.52
N GLY A 22 -24.29 12.57 4.02
CA GLY A 22 -23.91 11.18 3.73
C GLY A 22 -24.12 10.79 2.27
N ASP A 23 -25.18 11.28 1.63
CA ASP A 23 -25.46 11.00 0.21
C ASP A 23 -24.38 11.58 -0.70
N TRP A 24 -23.86 12.77 -0.38
CA TRP A 24 -22.72 13.35 -1.10
C TRP A 24 -21.48 12.47 -0.95
N TYR A 25 -21.15 12.04 0.27
CA TYR A 25 -19.97 11.20 0.48
C TYR A 25 -20.11 9.84 -0.22
N LYS A 26 -21.32 9.26 -0.23
CA LYS A 26 -21.65 8.02 -0.93
C LYS A 26 -21.61 8.16 -2.46
N SER A 27 -21.80 9.36 -2.99
CA SER A 27 -21.72 9.61 -4.44
C SER A 27 -20.30 9.57 -5.00
N LEU A 28 -19.29 9.56 -4.14
CA LEU A 28 -17.87 9.48 -4.51
C LEU A 28 -17.36 8.04 -4.37
N GLY A 29 -16.38 7.67 -5.19
CA GLY A 29 -15.74 6.36 -5.14
C GLY A 29 -16.57 5.25 -5.80
N THR A 30 -16.46 4.03 -5.28
CA THR A 30 -17.16 2.86 -5.81
C THR A 30 -18.42 2.54 -5.00
N HIS A 31 -19.18 1.53 -5.44
CA HIS A 31 -20.37 1.07 -4.72
C HIS A 31 -20.04 0.52 -3.32
N GLU A 32 -18.91 -0.17 -3.16
CA GLU A 32 -18.48 -0.77 -1.88
C GLU A 32 -17.52 0.13 -1.10
N SER A 33 -16.67 0.89 -1.81
CA SER A 33 -15.68 1.79 -1.25
C SER A 33 -16.05 3.24 -1.54
N THR A 34 -16.85 3.84 -0.65
CA THR A 34 -17.37 5.20 -0.84
C THR A 34 -16.43 6.29 -0.31
N GLY A 35 -16.51 7.48 -0.89
CA GLY A 35 -15.75 8.64 -0.47
C GLY A 35 -14.39 8.76 -1.14
N THR A 36 -13.50 9.48 -0.46
CA THR A 36 -12.14 9.77 -0.91
C THR A 36 -11.12 9.07 -0.04
N LYS A 37 -9.94 8.80 -0.60
CA LYS A 37 -8.78 8.26 0.09
C LYS A 37 -7.57 9.15 -0.13
N LEU A 38 -6.81 9.40 0.94
CA LEU A 38 -5.47 9.98 0.86
C LEU A 38 -4.44 8.89 0.53
N LEU A 39 -3.72 9.10 -0.56
CA LEU A 39 -2.62 8.26 -1.03
C LEU A 39 -1.30 8.96 -0.78
N SER A 40 -0.48 8.40 0.11
CA SER A 40 0.92 8.78 0.31
C SER A 40 1.78 7.94 -0.62
N ILE A 41 2.20 8.53 -1.73
CA ILE A 41 2.94 7.86 -2.80
C ILE A 41 4.40 8.27 -2.76
N SER A 42 5.30 7.28 -2.80
CA SER A 42 6.75 7.46 -2.81
C SER A 42 7.44 6.42 -3.70
N GLY A 43 8.78 6.39 -3.65
CA GLY A 43 9.60 5.50 -4.46
C GLY A 43 9.98 6.11 -5.80
N ASP A 44 10.17 5.25 -6.80
CA ASP A 44 10.77 5.59 -8.09
C ASP A 44 9.73 6.23 -9.03
N CYS A 45 9.37 7.49 -8.74
CA CYS A 45 8.42 8.29 -9.53
C CYS A 45 8.84 9.78 -9.57
N LYS A 46 8.27 10.54 -10.51
CA LYS A 46 8.64 11.95 -10.74
C LYS A 46 8.02 12.89 -9.70
N PHE A 47 6.81 12.58 -9.25
CA PHE A 47 6.04 13.43 -8.34
C PHE A 47 5.61 12.62 -7.10
N PRO A 48 6.51 12.37 -6.13
CA PRO A 48 6.11 11.78 -4.86
C PRO A 48 5.33 12.81 -4.03
N GLY A 49 4.37 12.34 -3.23
CA GLY A 49 3.54 13.24 -2.43
C GLY A 49 2.29 12.60 -1.86
N VAL A 50 1.42 13.44 -1.30
CA VAL A 50 0.10 13.04 -0.80
C VAL A 50 -0.97 13.52 -1.76
N TYR A 51 -1.80 12.58 -2.22
CA TYR A 51 -2.85 12.80 -3.21
C TYR A 51 -4.19 12.43 -2.60
N GLU A 52 -5.19 13.30 -2.71
CA GLU A 52 -6.58 12.94 -2.42
C GLU A 52 -7.23 12.46 -3.71
N VAL A 53 -7.69 11.22 -3.72
CA VAL A 53 -8.41 10.63 -4.86
C VAL A 53 -9.74 10.04 -4.39
N GLU A 54 -10.66 9.82 -5.32
CA GLU A 54 -11.79 8.94 -5.07
C GLU A 54 -11.33 7.48 -5.05
N TRP A 55 -12.04 6.64 -4.31
CA TRP A 55 -11.83 5.19 -4.43
C TRP A 55 -12.13 4.70 -5.86
N GLY A 56 -11.53 3.59 -6.26
CA GLY A 56 -11.70 3.00 -7.60
C GLY A 56 -10.62 3.38 -8.61
N PHE A 57 -9.66 4.23 -8.25
CA PHE A 57 -8.47 4.48 -9.08
C PHE A 57 -7.68 3.18 -9.26
N SER A 58 -7.29 2.88 -10.50
CA SER A 58 -6.38 1.77 -10.80
C SER A 58 -4.94 2.12 -10.48
N ILE A 59 -4.08 1.10 -10.35
CA ILE A 59 -2.62 1.34 -10.24
C ILE A 59 -2.10 2.10 -11.47
N ASN A 60 -2.64 1.82 -12.66
CA ASN A 60 -2.30 2.56 -13.87
C ASN A 60 -2.62 4.06 -13.78
N ASP A 61 -3.78 4.43 -13.23
CA ASP A 61 -4.15 5.84 -13.03
C ASP A 61 -3.19 6.53 -12.06
N ILE A 62 -2.77 5.81 -11.02
CA ILE A 62 -1.83 6.32 -10.02
C ILE A 62 -0.46 6.55 -10.64
N LEU A 63 0.05 5.59 -11.42
CA LEU A 63 1.35 5.71 -12.09
C LEU A 63 1.38 6.91 -13.05
N ASP A 64 0.29 7.15 -13.79
CA ASP A 64 0.16 8.32 -14.66
C ASP A 64 0.18 9.62 -13.84
N MET A 65 -0.56 9.66 -12.73
CA MET A 65 -0.66 10.84 -11.85
C MET A 65 0.69 11.25 -11.24
N VAL A 66 1.54 10.29 -10.86
CA VAL A 66 2.86 10.58 -10.28
C VAL A 66 4.00 10.64 -11.32
N GLY A 67 3.66 10.52 -12.60
CA GLY A 67 4.61 10.61 -13.71
C GLY A 67 5.65 9.49 -13.71
N ALA A 68 5.25 8.28 -13.34
CA ALA A 68 6.10 7.09 -13.43
C ALA A 68 6.03 6.50 -14.84
N SER A 69 7.18 6.08 -15.38
CA SER A 69 7.20 5.36 -16.66
C SER A 69 6.70 3.93 -16.44
N LYS A 70 5.48 3.62 -16.86
CA LYS A 70 4.88 2.27 -16.70
C LYS A 70 5.76 1.14 -17.26
N ALA A 71 6.54 1.41 -18.30
CA ALA A 71 7.48 0.45 -18.88
C ALA A 71 8.75 0.23 -18.02
N ASP A 72 9.06 1.15 -17.12
CA ASP A 72 10.19 1.06 -16.19
C ASP A 72 9.77 0.51 -14.81
N VAL A 73 8.48 0.55 -14.47
CA VAL A 73 7.96 0.07 -13.19
C VAL A 73 7.83 -1.45 -13.20
N GLN A 74 8.55 -2.12 -12.29
CA GLN A 74 8.48 -3.56 -12.13
C GLN A 74 7.51 -4.01 -11.04
N ALA A 75 7.23 -3.16 -10.05
CA ALA A 75 6.32 -3.49 -8.96
C ALA A 75 5.81 -2.24 -8.23
N VAL A 76 4.63 -2.37 -7.60
CA VAL A 76 4.08 -1.35 -6.70
C VAL A 76 3.69 -2.00 -5.38
N GLN A 77 4.27 -1.56 -4.26
CA GLN A 77 3.80 -1.93 -2.93
C GLN A 77 2.57 -1.10 -2.58
N VAL A 78 1.47 -1.76 -2.27
CA VAL A 78 0.20 -1.15 -1.86
C VAL A 78 -0.07 -1.52 -0.41
N GLY A 79 -0.37 -0.54 0.44
CA GLY A 79 -0.77 -0.78 1.83
C GLY A 79 0.39 -0.90 2.83
N GLY A 80 1.58 -0.40 2.49
CA GLY A 80 2.78 -0.52 3.33
C GLY A 80 3.30 -1.96 3.39
N PRO A 81 4.26 -2.28 4.29
CA PRO A 81 4.93 -3.60 4.31
C PRO A 81 3.98 -4.77 4.60
N SER A 82 2.82 -4.51 5.22
CA SER A 82 1.79 -5.52 5.51
C SER A 82 0.79 -5.72 4.37
N GLY A 83 0.89 -4.94 3.29
CA GLY A 83 -0.01 -5.04 2.14
C GLY A 83 0.54 -5.96 1.05
N ALA A 84 0.30 -5.61 -0.21
CA ALA A 84 0.64 -6.45 -1.36
C ALA A 84 1.62 -5.77 -2.32
N ILE A 85 2.54 -6.56 -2.88
CA ILE A 85 3.37 -6.16 -4.03
C ILE A 85 2.62 -6.55 -5.30
N ILE A 86 2.26 -5.56 -6.10
CA ILE A 86 1.51 -5.73 -7.35
C ILE A 86 2.48 -5.73 -8.52
N ALA A 87 2.36 -6.72 -9.39
CA ALA A 87 3.17 -6.85 -10.61
C ALA A 87 2.50 -6.14 -11.81
N PRO A 88 3.23 -5.86 -12.90
CA PRO A 88 2.74 -5.02 -14.00
C PRO A 88 1.51 -5.58 -14.72
N ASN A 89 1.37 -6.90 -14.77
CA ASN A 89 0.20 -7.59 -15.33
C ASN A 89 -1.10 -7.36 -14.52
N GLU A 90 -0.99 -6.87 -13.29
CA GLU A 90 -2.11 -6.59 -12.39
C GLU A 90 -2.35 -5.08 -12.20
N PHE A 91 -1.69 -4.19 -12.94
CA PHE A 91 -1.86 -2.73 -12.75
C PHE A 91 -3.24 -2.17 -13.11
N ASN A 92 -4.12 -2.99 -13.70
CA ASN A 92 -5.52 -2.64 -13.91
C ASN A 92 -6.40 -2.81 -12.67
N ARG A 93 -5.88 -3.46 -11.61
CA ARG A 93 -6.57 -3.60 -10.33
C ARG A 93 -6.80 -2.25 -9.69
N ILE A 94 -7.90 -2.12 -8.97
CA ILE A 94 -8.38 -0.86 -8.40
C ILE A 94 -8.17 -0.79 -6.90
N LEU A 95 -7.89 0.41 -6.40
CA LEU A 95 -7.88 0.68 -4.98
C LEU A 95 -9.33 0.69 -4.45
N GLY A 96 -9.62 -0.24 -3.55
CA GLY A 96 -10.94 -0.42 -2.94
C GLY A 96 -10.95 -1.66 -2.05
N PHE A 97 -11.84 -1.72 -1.07
CA PHE A 97 -12.01 -2.87 -0.20
C PHE A 97 -12.45 -4.13 -0.95
N GLU A 98 -13.08 -3.97 -2.11
CA GLU A 98 -13.49 -5.04 -3.02
C GLU A 98 -12.35 -5.67 -3.85
N ASP A 99 -11.17 -5.01 -3.93
CA ASP A 99 -10.03 -5.48 -4.72
C ASP A 99 -8.69 -5.24 -3.99
N LEU A 100 -8.11 -4.04 -4.10
CA LEU A 100 -6.87 -3.67 -3.39
C LEU A 100 -7.16 -2.77 -2.18
N ALA A 101 -7.49 -3.41 -1.06
CA ALA A 101 -7.66 -2.71 0.21
C ALA A 101 -6.33 -2.07 0.65
N THR A 102 -6.34 -0.79 0.98
CA THR A 102 -5.13 -0.06 1.37
C THR A 102 -5.36 0.94 2.50
N GLY A 103 -4.34 1.08 3.35
CA GLY A 103 -4.23 2.17 4.30
C GLY A 103 -3.92 3.52 3.65
N GLY A 104 -3.56 3.55 2.36
CA GLY A 104 -3.20 4.76 1.60
C GLY A 104 -1.70 4.88 1.29
N SER A 105 -0.86 3.95 1.75
CA SER A 105 0.58 3.96 1.41
C SER A 105 0.83 3.25 0.08
N LEU A 106 1.59 3.89 -0.81
CA LEU A 106 2.10 3.28 -2.04
C LEU A 106 3.59 3.57 -2.22
N ILE A 107 4.34 2.55 -2.65
CA ILE A 107 5.76 2.68 -3.00
C ILE A 107 5.97 2.06 -4.39
N ILE A 108 6.50 2.85 -5.31
CA ILE A 108 6.76 2.44 -6.69
C ILE A 108 8.21 1.96 -6.79
N PHE A 109 8.43 0.80 -7.42
CA PHE A 109 9.76 0.25 -7.68
C PHE A 109 9.98 0.08 -9.17
N ASN A 110 11.06 0.67 -9.68
CA ASN A 110 11.46 0.48 -11.07
C ASN A 110 12.47 -0.65 -11.24
N HIS A 111 12.82 -1.01 -12.49
CA HIS A 111 13.72 -2.12 -12.82
C HIS A 111 15.15 -2.01 -12.25
N HIS A 112 15.53 -0.87 -11.67
CA HIS A 112 16.83 -0.70 -11.02
C HIS A 112 16.87 -1.25 -9.58
N ARG A 113 15.73 -1.68 -9.02
CA ARG A 113 15.64 -2.27 -7.67
C ARG A 113 15.76 -3.79 -7.70
N ASP A 114 16.46 -4.36 -6.73
CA ASP A 114 16.38 -5.79 -6.46
C ASP A 114 15.21 -6.04 -5.50
N LEU A 115 14.07 -6.53 -6.00
CA LEU A 115 12.88 -6.73 -5.16
C LEU A 115 13.12 -7.68 -4.00
N LEU A 116 14.01 -8.68 -4.14
CA LEU A 116 14.29 -9.59 -3.05
C LEU A 116 15.10 -8.90 -1.96
N ASN A 117 16.22 -8.27 -2.35
CA ASN A 117 17.16 -7.69 -1.39
C ASN A 117 16.72 -6.31 -0.87
N ASP A 118 16.25 -5.41 -1.75
CA ASP A 118 15.92 -4.03 -1.39
C ASP A 118 14.53 -3.92 -0.74
N VAL A 119 13.61 -4.82 -1.07
CA VAL A 119 12.20 -4.74 -0.63
C VAL A 119 11.87 -5.85 0.36
N VAL A 120 11.91 -7.12 -0.06
CA VAL A 120 11.45 -8.24 0.77
C VAL A 120 12.32 -8.42 2.01
N MET A 121 13.65 -8.37 1.87
CA MET A 121 14.56 -8.50 3.02
C MET A 121 14.45 -7.31 3.97
N ASN A 122 14.25 -6.09 3.44
CA ASN A 122 14.04 -4.90 4.25
C ASN A 122 12.74 -4.99 5.07
N PHE A 123 11.63 -5.41 4.46
CA PHE A 123 10.38 -5.64 5.18
C PHE A 123 10.45 -6.79 6.18
N THR A 124 11.18 -7.86 5.83
CA THR A 124 11.41 -8.96 6.77
C THR A 124 12.16 -8.47 8.01
N GLU A 125 13.16 -7.59 7.84
CA GLU A 125 13.86 -6.97 8.97
C GLU A 125 12.94 -6.13 9.83
N PHE A 126 12.14 -5.26 9.20
CA PHE A 126 11.14 -4.46 9.87
C PHE A 126 10.21 -5.32 10.74
N PHE A 127 9.70 -6.45 10.23
CA PHE A 127 8.84 -7.34 11.01
C PHE A 127 9.56 -8.07 12.15
N ILE A 128 10.87 -8.28 12.05
CA ILE A 128 11.67 -8.86 13.14
C ILE A 128 11.85 -7.82 14.26
N GLU A 129 12.20 -6.59 13.90
CA GLU A 129 12.49 -5.51 14.85
C GLU A 129 11.23 -4.98 15.54
N GLU A 130 10.13 -4.84 14.80
CA GLU A 130 8.86 -4.28 15.31
C GLU A 130 7.93 -5.34 15.93
N SER A 131 8.37 -6.59 16.04
CA SER A 131 7.58 -7.63 16.70
C SER A 131 7.45 -7.34 18.20
N CYS A 132 6.21 -7.30 18.71
CA CYS A 132 5.97 -7.21 20.15
C CYS A 132 6.39 -8.49 20.92
N GLY A 133 6.73 -9.57 20.20
CA GLY A 133 7.27 -10.82 20.78
C GLY A 133 6.26 -11.67 21.56
N SER A 134 4.98 -11.29 21.59
CA SER A 134 3.97 -11.94 22.44
C SER A 134 3.61 -13.37 21.99
N CYS A 135 3.54 -13.62 20.68
CA CYS A 135 3.27 -14.95 20.14
C CYS A 135 4.50 -15.52 19.44
N SER A 136 4.70 -16.83 19.58
CA SER A 136 5.84 -17.56 19.01
C SER A 136 5.91 -17.44 17.49
N THR A 137 4.76 -17.43 16.81
CA THR A 137 4.68 -17.30 15.35
C THR A 137 5.21 -15.95 14.87
N CYS A 138 4.72 -14.84 15.41
CA CYS A 138 5.18 -13.49 15.03
C CYS A 138 6.66 -13.28 15.38
N ARG A 139 7.14 -13.88 16.48
CA ARG A 139 8.54 -13.75 16.90
C ARG A 139 9.53 -14.57 16.07
N ILE A 140 9.16 -15.79 15.68
CA ILE A 140 10.11 -16.77 15.12
C ILE A 140 10.02 -16.88 13.60
N VAL A 141 8.83 -16.79 13.01
CA VAL A 141 8.65 -17.01 11.57
C VAL A 141 9.43 -16.00 10.72
N PRO A 142 9.42 -14.68 11.00
CA PRO A 142 10.23 -13.72 10.24
C PRO A 142 11.73 -14.04 10.25
N LEU A 143 12.27 -14.53 11.38
CA LEU A 143 13.68 -14.96 11.48
C LEU A 143 13.98 -16.16 10.57
N ILE A 144 13.06 -17.13 10.49
CA ILE A 144 13.20 -18.29 9.60
C ILE A 144 13.15 -17.83 8.14
N LEU A 145 12.20 -16.95 7.80
CA LEU A 145 12.09 -16.37 6.45
C LEU A 145 13.37 -15.65 6.05
N LYS A 146 13.94 -14.82 6.92
CA LYS A 146 15.22 -14.13 6.69
C LYS A 146 16.36 -15.12 6.43
N ARG A 147 16.45 -16.20 7.22
CA ARG A 147 17.49 -17.23 7.07
C ARG A 147 17.36 -17.98 5.76
N ASN A 148 16.15 -18.35 5.37
CA ASN A 148 15.90 -19.10 4.14
C ASN A 148 16.12 -18.23 2.90
N SER A 149 15.71 -16.96 2.96
CA SER A 149 15.85 -16.02 1.84
C SER A 149 17.31 -15.72 1.48
N LYS A 150 18.23 -15.74 2.47
CA LYS A 150 19.68 -15.64 2.22
C LYS A 150 20.26 -16.80 1.38
N ASN A 151 19.57 -17.94 1.33
CA ASN A 151 19.99 -19.10 0.53
C ASN A 151 19.40 -19.08 -0.89
N ILE A 152 18.50 -18.13 -1.18
CA ILE A 152 17.95 -17.94 -2.51
C ILE A 152 18.97 -17.10 -3.30
N LYS A 153 19.77 -17.76 -4.15
CA LYS A 153 20.54 -17.03 -5.17
C LYS A 153 19.55 -16.52 -6.22
N CYS A 154 19.48 -15.22 -6.42
CA CYS A 154 18.85 -14.65 -7.62
C CYS A 154 19.57 -15.19 -8.85
N THR A 155 18.98 -16.18 -9.52
CA THR A 155 19.43 -16.70 -10.82
C THR A 155 18.81 -15.92 -11.99
N TRP A 156 18.21 -14.75 -11.72
CA TRP A 156 17.39 -13.99 -12.66
C TRP A 156 17.87 -12.55 -12.88
N CYS A 157 19.15 -12.26 -12.61
CA CYS A 157 19.81 -11.03 -13.06
C CYS A 157 20.53 -11.26 -14.40
#